data_AF-A0A838RDP0-F1
#
_entry.id   AF-A0A838RDP0-F1
#
_cell.length_a   1.000
_cell.length_b   1.000
_cell.length_c   1.000
_cell.angle_alpha   90.00
_cell.angle_beta   90.00
_cell.angle_gamma   90.00
#
_symmetry.space_group_name_H-M   'P 1'
#
loop_
_entity.id
_entity.type
_entity.pdbx_description
1 polymer ?
#
loop_
_entity_poly.entity_id
_entity_poly.type
_entity_poly.pdbx_seq_one_letter_code
_entity_poly.pdbx_strand_id
1 'polypeptide(L)'
;MSTPQSGAVATRWQPHLPYLLLLLGGTAFLLLLALLNHRALGTGYDLGIYDQTIWNLSQGRIWQTTLVYETGGYYDHFEPILALLVPLYWLWPDVRVLLIVQAISLGLGSLPIYL
;
A
#
# COMPACT_ATOMS: atom_id res chain seq x y z
N MET A 1 2.98 -6.12 -61.46
CA MET A 1 2.84 -7.37 -60.68
C MET A 1 3.65 -7.17 -59.40
N SER A 2 3.00 -6.73 -58.32
CA SER A 2 3.61 -6.36 -57.04
C SER A 2 3.20 -7.37 -55.98
N THR A 3 4.15 -8.11 -55.43
CA THR A 3 3.92 -9.04 -54.31
C THR A 3 3.57 -8.26 -53.04
N PRO A 4 2.53 -8.65 -52.27
CA PRO A 4 2.29 -8.06 -50.97
C PRO A 4 3.29 -8.63 -49.98
N GLN A 5 4.07 -7.76 -49.33
CA GLN A 5 4.85 -8.15 -48.15
C GLN A 5 3.85 -8.39 -47.01
N SER A 6 3.63 -9.65 -46.67
CA SER A 6 2.91 -10.03 -45.45
C SER A 6 3.76 -9.63 -44.24
N GLY A 7 3.53 -8.42 -43.73
CA GLY A 7 4.06 -7.97 -42.45
C GLY A 7 3.45 -8.82 -41.35
N ALA A 8 4.07 -9.96 -41.05
CA ALA A 8 3.78 -10.72 -39.85
C ALA A 8 4.10 -9.80 -38.67
N VAL A 9 3.06 -9.28 -38.04
CA VAL A 9 3.17 -8.64 -36.73
C VAL A 9 3.67 -9.74 -35.80
N ALA A 10 4.98 -9.80 -35.60
CA ALA A 10 5.58 -10.69 -34.63
C ALA A 10 5.03 -10.29 -33.27
N THR A 11 4.04 -11.03 -32.78
CA THR A 11 3.57 -10.94 -31.40
C THR A 11 4.79 -11.20 -30.52
N ARG A 12 5.34 -10.13 -29.97
CA ARG A 12 6.52 -10.17 -29.10
C ARG A 12 6.06 -10.84 -27.82
N TRP A 13 6.22 -12.16 -27.73
CA TRP A 13 6.01 -12.93 -26.51
C TRP A 13 6.97 -12.37 -25.46
N GLN A 14 6.51 -11.41 -24.66
CA GLN A 14 7.25 -10.93 -23.50
C GLN A 14 6.96 -11.91 -22.36
N PRO A 15 7.94 -12.70 -21.89
CA PRO A 15 7.70 -13.57 -20.75
C PRO A 15 7.43 -12.70 -19.51
N HIS A 16 6.18 -12.67 -19.04
CA HIS A 16 5.77 -11.92 -17.85
C HIS A 16 6.21 -12.58 -16.53
N LEU A 17 6.69 -13.83 -16.58
CA LEU A 17 7.05 -14.61 -15.39
C LEU A 17 8.11 -13.93 -14.50
N PRO A 18 9.24 -13.39 -15.01
CA PRO A 18 10.21 -12.71 -14.16
C PRO A 18 9.62 -11.48 -13.47
N TYR A 19 8.75 -10.75 -14.17
CA TYR A 19 8.06 -9.61 -13.58
C TYR A 19 7.12 -10.05 -12.45
N LEU A 20 6.31 -11.09 -12.65
CA LEU A 20 5.43 -11.62 -11.61
C LEU A 20 6.22 -12.12 -10.39
N LEU A 21 7.36 -12.76 -10.60
CA LEU A 21 8.25 -13.19 -9.52
C LEU A 21 8.81 -12.01 -8.73
N LEU A 22 9.23 -10.95 -9.42
CA LEU A 22 9.72 -9.72 -8.78
C LEU A 22 8.60 -8.97 -8.05
N LEU A 23 7.41 -8.88 -8.63
CA LEU A 23 6.25 -8.26 -8.03
C LEU A 23 5.87 -8.97 -6.73
N LEU A 24 5.63 -10.29 -6.79
CA LEU A 24 5.20 -11.08 -5.65
C LEU A 24 6.31 -11.22 -4.61
N GLY A 25 7.53 -11.56 -5.04
CA GLY A 25 8.69 -11.72 -4.17
C GLY A 25 9.10 -10.41 -3.51
N GLY A 26 9.12 -9.31 -4.25
CA GLY A 26 9.43 -7.98 -3.73
C GLY A 26 8.38 -7.50 -2.73
N THR A 27 7.09 -7.66 -3.04
CA THR A 27 5.99 -7.32 -2.12
C THR A 27 6.08 -8.13 -0.82
N ALA A 28 6.31 -9.44 -0.92
CA ALA A 28 6.45 -10.31 0.24
C ALA A 28 7.69 -9.95 1.08
N PHE A 29 8.80 -9.61 0.43
CA PHE A 29 10.03 -9.15 1.10
C PHE A 29 9.79 -7.85 1.87
N LEU A 30 9.17 -6.84 1.24
CA LEU A 30 8.86 -5.56 1.87
C LEU A 30 7.90 -5.73 3.06
N LEU A 31 6.87 -6.57 2.91
CA LEU A 31 5.94 -6.88 4.00
C LEU A 31 6.68 -7.55 5.17
N LEU A 32 7.51 -8.55 4.91
CA LEU A 32 8.29 -9.23 5.94
C LEU A 32 9.21 -8.25 6.67
N LEU A 33 9.93 -7.41 5.93
CA LEU A 33 10.80 -6.39 6.50
C LEU A 33 10.02 -5.42 7.40
N ALA A 34 8.88 -4.92 6.92
CA ALA A 34 8.03 -4.01 7.68
C ALA A 34 7.53 -4.66 8.99
N LEU A 35 7.08 -5.92 8.94
CA LEU A 35 6.61 -6.65 10.13
C LEU A 35 7.75 -6.91 11.13
N LEU A 36 8.94 -7.25 10.65
CA LEU A 36 10.11 -7.44 11.51
C LEU A 36 10.53 -6.14 12.17
N ASN A 37 10.58 -5.04 11.41
CA ASN A 37 10.88 -3.72 11.95
C ASN A 37 9.85 -3.27 13.00
N HIS A 38 8.56 -3.54 12.73
CA HIS A 38 7.50 -3.26 13.70
C HIS A 38 7.64 -4.07 14.99
N ARG A 39 7.94 -5.37 14.89
CA ARG A 39 8.22 -6.23 16.04
C ARG A 39 9.48 -5.81 16.81
N ALA A 40 10.44 -5.21 16.12
CA ALA A 40 11.62 -4.60 16.72
C ALA A 40 11.38 -3.18 17.26
N LEU A 41 10.11 -2.72 17.30
CA LEU A 41 9.68 -1.41 17.79
C LEU A 41 10.20 -0.21 16.97
N GLY A 42 10.65 -0.44 15.73
CA GLY A 42 11.23 0.59 14.85
C GLY A 42 10.22 1.39 14.01
N THR A 43 8.92 1.36 14.34
CA THR A 43 7.86 1.97 13.52
C THR A 43 6.87 2.83 14.32
N GLY A 44 7.13 3.10 15.60
CA GLY A 44 6.08 3.47 16.57
C GLY A 44 5.33 4.78 16.31
N TYR A 45 6.03 5.90 16.05
CA TYR A 45 5.40 7.23 16.09
C TYR A 45 4.46 7.48 14.91
N ASP A 46 5.01 7.52 13.69
CA ASP A 46 4.21 7.81 12.49
C ASP A 46 3.11 6.77 12.30
N LEU A 47 3.46 5.48 12.35
CA LEU A 47 2.50 4.39 12.19
C LEU A 47 1.37 4.47 13.22
N GLY A 48 1.68 4.85 14.46
CA GLY A 48 0.70 5.03 15.54
C GLY A 48 -0.29 6.16 15.24
N ILE A 49 0.18 7.28 14.67
CA ILE A 49 -0.69 8.40 14.29
C ILE A 49 -1.73 7.92 13.27
N TYR A 50 -1.29 7.21 12.22
CA TYR A 50 -2.19 6.68 11.18
C TYR A 50 -3.14 5.63 11.73
N ASP A 51 -2.63 4.68 12.52
CA ASP A 51 -3.42 3.62 13.14
C ASP A 51 -4.55 4.18 14.00
N GLN A 52 -4.22 5.12 14.88
CA GLN A 52 -5.20 5.75 15.76
C GLN A 52 -6.18 6.63 15.00
N THR A 53 -5.72 7.35 13.97
CA THR A 53 -6.57 8.21 13.13
C THR A 53 -7.61 7.37 12.38
N ILE A 54 -7.18 6.29 11.72
CA ILE A 54 -8.07 5.39 10.95
C ILE A 54 -8.99 4.63 11.89
N TRP A 55 -8.48 4.16 13.04
CA TRP A 55 -9.31 3.54 14.06
C TRP A 55 -10.39 4.51 14.54
N ASN A 56 -10.06 5.75 14.91
CA ASN A 56 -11.03 6.76 15.32
C ASN A 56 -12.05 7.06 14.22
N LEU A 57 -11.59 7.21 12.97
CA LEU A 57 -12.46 7.42 11.81
C LEU A 57 -13.44 6.25 11.64
N SER A 58 -12.99 5.01 11.84
CA SER A 58 -13.84 3.81 11.79
C SER A 58 -14.93 3.78 12.87
N GLN A 59 -14.74 4.53 13.96
CA GLN A 59 -15.69 4.71 15.06
C GLN A 59 -16.51 6.01 14.94
N GLY A 60 -16.44 6.73 13.81
CA GLY A 60 -17.15 7.99 13.59
C GLY A 60 -16.48 9.23 14.19
N ARG A 61 -15.29 9.10 14.77
CA ARG A 61 -14.47 10.22 15.25
C ARG A 61 -13.56 10.70 14.13
N ILE A 62 -14.03 11.72 13.41
CA ILE A 62 -13.42 12.20 12.18
C ILE A 62 -12.05 12.84 12.48
N TRP A 63 -10.99 12.28 11.88
CA TRP A 63 -9.62 12.82 11.90
C TRP A 63 -9.08 13.10 13.30
N GLN A 64 -9.36 12.25 14.29
CA GLN A 64 -8.88 12.44 15.67
C GLN A 64 -7.68 11.55 15.98
N THR A 65 -6.71 12.07 16.73
CA THR A 65 -5.55 11.35 17.25
C THR A 65 -5.07 12.01 18.54
N THR A 66 -4.69 11.23 19.54
CA THR A 66 -4.07 11.72 20.78
C THR A 66 -2.54 11.81 20.68
N LEU A 67 -1.96 11.44 19.54
CA LEU A 67 -0.52 11.43 19.33
C LEU A 67 0.01 12.75 18.76
N VAL A 68 -0.87 13.58 18.20
CA VAL A 68 -0.54 14.91 17.69
C VAL A 68 -1.23 15.95 18.58
N TYR A 69 -0.47 16.59 19.45
CA TYR A 69 -1.00 17.52 20.45
C TYR A 69 -1.12 18.95 19.92
N GLU A 70 -0.25 19.31 18.98
CA GLU A 70 -0.13 20.64 18.37
C GLU A 70 -1.41 21.10 17.67
N THR A 71 -2.22 20.14 17.22
CA THR A 71 -3.50 20.33 16.53
C THR A 71 -4.71 20.17 17.42
N GLY A 72 -4.53 20.07 18.75
CA GLY A 72 -5.62 19.88 19.69
C GLY A 72 -6.31 18.52 19.57
N GLY A 73 -5.56 17.48 19.18
CA GLY A 73 -6.05 16.11 19.07
C GLY A 73 -6.66 15.76 17.70
N TYR A 74 -6.41 16.59 16.68
CA TYR A 74 -6.79 16.34 15.30
C TYR A 74 -5.60 15.85 14.48
N TYR A 75 -5.87 15.08 13.45
CA TYR A 75 -4.85 14.72 12.48
C TYR A 75 -4.45 16.00 11.71
N ASP A 76 -3.15 16.23 11.62
CA ASP A 76 -2.55 17.48 11.13
C ASP A 76 -2.40 17.54 9.61
N HIS A 77 -2.67 16.43 8.93
CA HIS A 77 -2.64 16.30 7.48
C HIS A 77 -4.01 15.90 6.94
N PHE A 78 -4.49 16.57 5.90
CA PHE A 78 -5.75 16.16 5.27
C PHE A 78 -5.49 15.12 4.20
N GLU A 79 -5.81 13.86 4.51
CA GLU A 79 -5.53 12.73 3.64
C GLU A 79 -6.80 11.88 3.41
N PRO A 80 -7.71 12.32 2.53
CA PRO A 80 -9.00 11.65 2.29
C PRO A 80 -8.91 10.17 1.98
N ILE A 81 -7.79 9.76 1.36
CA ILE A 81 -7.55 8.37 0.97
C ILE A 81 -7.54 7.41 2.17
N LEU A 82 -7.21 7.89 3.38
CA LEU A 82 -7.24 7.08 4.60
C LEU A 82 -8.66 6.58 4.94
N ALA A 83 -9.70 7.28 4.51
CA ALA A 83 -11.09 6.83 4.68
C ALA A 83 -11.37 5.50 3.94
N LEU A 84 -10.62 5.20 2.87
CA LEU A 84 -10.76 3.92 2.16
C LEU A 84 -10.25 2.73 2.98
N LEU A 85 -9.47 2.97 4.03
CA LEU A 85 -8.94 1.91 4.92
C LEU A 85 -9.89 1.58 6.07
N VAL A 86 -10.91 2.41 6.31
CA VAL A 86 -11.90 2.20 7.37
C VAL A 86 -12.59 0.83 7.29
N PRO A 87 -13.05 0.34 6.12
CA PRO A 87 -13.67 -0.99 6.05
C PRO A 87 -12.72 -2.12 6.46
N LEU A 88 -11.41 -1.97 6.25
CA LEU A 88 -10.42 -2.96 6.69
C LEU A 88 -10.32 -2.98 8.22
N TYR A 89 -10.42 -1.83 8.88
CA TYR A 89 -10.42 -1.71 10.34
C TYR A 89 -11.70 -2.25 10.99
N TRP A 90 -12.83 -2.27 10.28
CA TRP A 90 -14.02 -2.97 10.76
C TRP A 90 -13.85 -4.50 10.77
N LEU A 91 -13.08 -5.04 9.83
CA LEU A 91 -12.79 -6.48 9.75
C LEU A 91 -11.66 -6.89 10.71
N TRP A 92 -10.60 -6.08 10.75
CA TRP A 92 -9.41 -6.35 11.55
C TRP A 92 -8.78 -5.03 12.04
N PRO A 93 -9.13 -4.56 13.25
CA PRO A 93 -8.58 -3.32 13.81
C PRO A 93 -7.17 -3.58 14.38
N ASP A 94 -6.19 -3.69 13.50
CA ASP A 94 -4.79 -3.97 13.85
C ASP A 94 -3.84 -3.21 12.94
N VAL A 95 -2.81 -2.60 13.55
CA VAL A 95 -1.79 -1.81 12.86
C VAL A 95 -1.09 -2.55 11.70
N ARG A 96 -1.02 -3.89 11.76
CA ARG A 96 -0.44 -4.71 10.70
C ARG A 96 -1.22 -4.60 9.38
N VAL A 97 -2.50 -4.24 9.42
CA VAL A 97 -3.29 -3.93 8.22
C VAL A 97 -2.62 -2.82 7.42
N LEU A 98 -2.14 -1.75 8.06
CA LEU A 98 -1.46 -0.65 7.38
C LEU A 98 -0.15 -1.09 6.74
N LEU A 99 0.62 -1.95 7.41
CA LEU A 99 1.86 -2.51 6.86
C LEU A 99 1.60 -3.39 5.62
N ILE A 100 0.52 -4.17 5.65
CA ILE A 100 0.07 -4.99 4.51
C ILE A 100 -0.33 -4.09 3.35
N VAL A 101 -1.18 -3.09 3.60
CA VAL A 101 -1.63 -2.12 2.59
C VAL A 101 -0.43 -1.38 1.98
N GLN A 102 0.51 -0.93 2.81
CA GLN A 102 1.72 -0.25 2.36
C GLN A 102 2.57 -1.15 1.44
N ALA A 103 2.84 -2.38 1.85
CA ALA A 103 3.63 -3.32 1.05
C ALA A 103 2.95 -3.65 -0.29
N ILE A 104 1.64 -3.93 -0.28
CA ILE A 104 0.86 -4.17 -1.51
C ILE A 104 0.89 -2.95 -2.41
N SER A 105 0.70 -1.75 -1.88
CA SER A 105 0.69 -0.51 -2.65
C SER A 105 2.03 -0.27 -3.35
N LEU A 106 3.15 -0.50 -2.65
CA LEU A 106 4.50 -0.41 -3.23
C LEU A 106 4.72 -1.44 -4.35
N GLY A 107 4.25 -2.68 -4.16
CA GLY A 107 4.29 -3.71 -5.20
C GLY A 107 3.49 -3.32 -6.44
N LEU A 108 2.22 -2.95 -6.25
CA LEU A 108 1.32 -2.52 -7.32
C LEU A 108 1.82 -1.28 -8.05
N GLY A 109 2.59 -0.40 -7.38
CA GLY A 109 3.23 0.75 -8.00
C GLY A 109 4.19 0.41 -9.15
N SER A 110 4.65 -0.84 -9.25
CA SER A 110 5.46 -1.32 -10.38
C SER A 110 4.66 -1.63 -11.65
N LEU A 111 3.33 -1.86 -11.54
CA LEU A 111 2.48 -2.21 -12.68
C LEU A 111 2.52 -1.17 -13.82
N PRO A 112 2.31 0.14 -13.58
CA PRO A 112 2.34 1.13 -14.66
C PRO A 112 3.74 1.33 -15.27
N ILE A 113 4.80 0.88 -14.62
CA ILE A 113 6.16 0.91 -15.16
C ILE A 113 6.37 -0.30 -16.09
N TYR A 114 5.70 -1.41 -15.80
CA TYR A 114 5.81 -2.65 -16.53
C TYR A 114 4.96 -2.70 -17.82
N LEU A 115 3.73 -2.17 -17.74
CA LEU A 115 2.76 -2.11 -18.84
C LEU A 115 3.17 -1.11 -19.91
#